data_AF-A0A355YGU9-F1
#
_entry.id   AF-A0A355YGU9-F1
#
_cell.length_a   1.000
_cell.length_b   1.000
_cell.length_c   1.000
_cell.angle_alpha   90.00
_cell.angle_beta   90.00
_cell.angle_gamma   90.00
#
_symmetry.space_group_name_H-M   'P 1'
#
loop_
_entity.id
_entity.type
_entity.pdbx_description
1 polymer ?
#
loop_
_entity_poly.entity_id
_entity_poly.type
_entity_poly.pdbx_seq_one_letter_code
_entity_poly.pdbx_strand_id
1 'polypeptide(L)'
;MLEQGRVLGLVMEWQDRRLERVIAHEVAAVVAAAAAGDLEGRIELGDKQGFVRELAGRINALLDSVQSQVGDATRVIGHFARGDLSARMRGDGHGIYARLRQGLEVAMRQVGGIVSSIQQSAGSVQAAVDDMASGTRELAGQVRQQVDDV
;
A
#
# COMPACT_ATOMS: atom_id res chain seq x y z
N MET A 1 -29.77 37.34 -67.40
CA MET A 1 -28.51 36.58 -67.30
C MET A 1 -28.23 36.32 -65.83
N LEU A 2 -28.49 35.12 -65.33
CA LEU A 2 -27.95 34.61 -64.06
C LEU A 2 -27.71 33.10 -64.27
N GLU A 3 -26.44 32.72 -64.32
CA GLU A 3 -25.98 31.35 -64.51
C GLU A 3 -26.32 30.50 -63.27
N GLN A 4 -27.06 29.43 -63.46
CA GLN A 4 -27.40 28.48 -62.39
C GLN A 4 -26.18 27.60 -62.10
N GLY A 5 -25.57 27.81 -60.92
CA GLY A 5 -24.48 26.98 -60.42
C GLY A 5 -24.92 25.52 -60.23
N ARG A 6 -24.42 24.63 -61.07
CA ARG A 6 -24.75 23.20 -61.05
C ARG A 6 -23.92 22.50 -59.96
N VAL A 7 -24.57 21.90 -58.98
CA VAL A 7 -23.92 21.02 -57.98
C VAL A 7 -23.35 19.80 -58.72
N LEU A 8 -22.03 19.62 -58.69
CA LEU A 8 -21.32 18.55 -59.41
C LEU A 8 -21.12 17.25 -58.59
N GLY A 9 -21.56 17.22 -57.33
CA GLY A 9 -21.55 16.01 -56.51
C GLY A 9 -21.41 16.29 -55.02
N LEU A 10 -21.68 15.27 -54.20
CA LEU A 10 -21.42 15.29 -52.77
C LEU A 10 -19.99 14.78 -52.52
N VAL A 11 -19.13 15.63 -51.97
CA VAL A 11 -17.88 15.15 -51.37
C VAL A 11 -18.24 14.48 -50.06
N MET A 12 -18.20 13.15 -50.02
CA MET A 12 -18.20 12.41 -48.76
C MET A 12 -16.77 12.02 -48.41
N GLU A 13 -16.21 12.69 -47.42
CA GLU A 13 -15.00 12.22 -46.75
C GLU A 13 -15.40 11.17 -45.72
N TRP A 14 -15.07 9.90 -45.98
CA TRP A 14 -15.20 8.84 -44.98
C TRP A 14 -13.94 8.79 -44.12
N GLN A 15 -14.04 9.22 -42.86
CA GLN A 15 -13.00 8.94 -41.86
C GLN A 15 -13.24 7.55 -41.26
N ASP A 16 -12.29 6.63 -41.46
CA ASP A 16 -12.33 5.31 -40.83
C ASP A 16 -12.02 5.42 -39.32
N ARG A 17 -13.06 5.34 -38.48
CA ARG A 17 -12.97 5.41 -37.01
C ARG A 17 -13.01 4.05 -36.34
N ARG A 18 -12.78 2.94 -37.07
CA ARG A 18 -12.81 1.59 -36.46
C ARG A 18 -11.74 1.44 -35.38
N LEU A 19 -10.52 1.90 -35.66
CA LEU A 19 -9.41 1.87 -34.70
C LEU A 19 -9.76 2.63 -33.42
N GLU A 20 -10.27 3.86 -33.55
CA GLU A 20 -10.67 4.68 -32.39
C GLU A 20 -11.66 3.96 -31.46
N ARG A 21 -12.63 3.23 -32.03
CA ARG A 21 -13.62 2.49 -31.23
C ARG A 21 -13.02 1.29 -30.50
N VAL A 22 -12.12 0.54 -31.14
CA VAL A 22 -11.45 -0.62 -30.52
C VAL A 22 -10.63 -0.16 -29.34
N ILE A 23 -9.82 0.88 -29.52
CA ILE A 23 -8.97 1.44 -28.46
C ILE A 23 -9.84 1.98 -27.32
N ALA A 24 -10.92 2.70 -27.62
CA ALA A 24 -11.83 3.21 -26.59
C ALA A 24 -12.41 2.06 -25.74
N HIS A 25 -12.71 0.91 -26.36
CA HIS A 25 -13.18 -0.27 -25.65
C HIS A 25 -12.09 -0.90 -24.77
N GLU A 26 -10.87 -1.06 -25.29
CA GLU A 26 -9.72 -1.57 -24.51
C GLU A 26 -9.41 -0.69 -23.30
N VAL A 27 -9.34 0.63 -23.51
CA VAL A 27 -9.12 1.61 -22.43
C VAL A 27 -10.22 1.51 -21.39
N ALA A 28 -11.49 1.47 -21.82
CA ALA A 28 -12.61 1.35 -20.89
C ALA A 28 -12.56 0.07 -20.07
N ALA A 29 -12.19 -1.07 -20.69
CA ALA A 29 -12.07 -2.34 -20.01
C ALA A 29 -10.96 -2.33 -18.94
N VAL A 30 -9.77 -1.82 -19.29
CA VAL A 30 -8.63 -1.73 -18.35
C VAL A 30 -8.95 -0.76 -17.20
N VAL A 31 -9.58 0.39 -17.50
CA VAL A 31 -9.99 1.34 -16.46
C VAL A 31 -11.06 0.75 -15.54
N ALA A 32 -12.02 0.00 -16.07
CA ALA A 32 -13.04 -0.67 -15.27
C ALA A 32 -12.43 -1.75 -14.36
N ALA A 33 -11.48 -2.55 -14.87
CA ALA A 33 -10.74 -3.52 -14.08
C ALA A 33 -9.95 -2.83 -12.95
N ALA A 34 -9.22 -1.75 -13.27
CA ALA A 34 -8.47 -0.97 -12.30
C ALA A 34 -9.37 -0.36 -11.22
N ALA A 35 -10.55 0.13 -11.59
CA ALA A 35 -11.55 0.63 -10.64
C ALA A 35 -12.09 -0.47 -9.72
N ALA A 36 -12.12 -1.72 -10.17
CA ALA A 36 -12.48 -2.89 -9.37
C ALA A 36 -11.30 -3.45 -8.54
N GLY A 37 -10.10 -2.86 -8.65
CA GLY A 37 -8.90 -3.28 -7.93
C GLY A 37 -8.00 -4.25 -8.68
N ASP A 38 -8.36 -4.66 -9.89
CA ASP A 38 -7.48 -5.42 -10.77
C ASP A 38 -6.58 -4.47 -11.57
N LEU A 39 -5.33 -4.36 -11.12
CA LEU A 39 -4.31 -3.51 -11.71
C LEU A 39 -3.35 -4.29 -12.62
N GLU A 40 -3.63 -5.54 -12.99
CA GLU A 40 -2.73 -6.35 -13.83
C GLU A 40 -2.95 -6.08 -15.33
N GLY A 41 -4.16 -5.70 -15.73
CA GLY A 41 -4.50 -5.41 -17.12
C GLY A 41 -3.66 -4.29 -17.73
N ARG A 42 -3.25 -4.45 -19.00
CA ARG A 42 -2.50 -3.44 -19.76
C ARG A 42 -3.09 -3.27 -21.15
N ILE A 43 -2.93 -2.08 -21.72
CA ILE A 43 -3.31 -1.79 -23.10
C ILE A 43 -2.14 -2.18 -24.02
N GLU A 44 -2.41 -3.04 -25.00
CA GLU A 44 -1.42 -3.46 -26.00
C GLU A 44 -0.99 -2.30 -26.89
N LEU A 45 0.32 -2.11 -27.07
CA LEU A 45 0.87 -0.95 -27.80
C LEU A 45 1.25 -1.26 -29.26
N GLY A 46 1.32 -2.54 -29.63
CA GLY A 46 1.95 -2.98 -30.88
C GLY A 46 1.28 -2.46 -32.16
N ASP A 47 -0.05 -2.35 -32.16
CA ASP A 47 -0.87 -1.93 -33.29
C ASP A 47 -1.25 -0.43 -33.26
N LYS A 48 -0.87 0.28 -32.19
CA LYS A 48 -1.24 1.69 -31.96
C LYS A 48 -0.13 2.63 -32.42
N GLN A 49 -0.51 3.79 -32.95
CA GLN A 49 0.43 4.82 -33.41
C GLN A 49 -0.01 6.22 -32.99
N GLY A 50 0.92 7.18 -33.06
CA GLY A 50 0.69 8.58 -32.74
C GLY A 50 0.13 8.78 -31.32
N PHE A 51 -0.85 9.68 -31.21
CA PHE A 51 -1.48 10.06 -29.95
C PHE A 51 -2.04 8.88 -29.15
N VAL A 52 -2.63 7.90 -29.84
CA VAL A 52 -3.24 6.73 -29.20
C VAL A 52 -2.19 5.91 -28.46
N ARG A 53 -1.05 5.62 -29.11
CA ARG A 53 0.04 4.86 -28.50
C ARG A 53 0.60 5.58 -27.29
N GLU A 54 0.74 6.90 -27.40
CA GLU A 54 1.21 7.73 -26.29
C GLU A 54 0.23 7.66 -25.10
N LEU A 55 -1.07 7.82 -25.35
CA LEU A 55 -2.10 7.74 -24.32
C LEU A 55 -2.13 6.36 -23.65
N ALA A 56 -2.12 5.29 -24.43
CA ALA A 56 -2.09 3.91 -23.92
C ALA A 56 -0.83 3.66 -23.06
N GLY A 57 0.33 4.15 -23.50
CA GLY A 57 1.58 4.07 -22.73
C GLY A 57 1.50 4.83 -21.39
N ARG A 58 0.92 6.05 -21.40
CA ARG A 58 0.71 6.84 -20.18
C ARG A 58 -0.26 6.15 -19.20
N ILE A 59 -1.31 5.51 -19.69
CA ILE A 59 -2.25 4.74 -18.87
C ILE A 59 -1.54 3.53 -18.25
N ASN A 60 -0.78 2.76 -19.03
CA ASN A 60 -0.02 1.63 -18.51
C ASN A 60 0.97 2.07 -17.41
N ALA A 61 1.71 3.17 -17.63
CA ALA A 61 2.63 3.71 -16.62
C ALA A 61 1.91 4.16 -15.33
N LEU A 62 0.70 4.73 -15.46
CA LEU A 62 -0.13 5.06 -14.30
C LEU A 62 -0.51 3.80 -13.51
N LEU A 63 -0.94 2.74 -14.20
CA LEU A 63 -1.29 1.46 -13.57
C LEU A 63 -0.09 0.82 -12.88
N ASP A 64 1.08 0.80 -13.54
CA ASP A 64 2.33 0.32 -12.94
C ASP A 64 2.66 1.07 -11.64
N SER A 65 2.50 2.41 -11.66
CA SER A 65 2.74 3.22 -10.47
C SER A 65 1.76 2.89 -9.34
N VAL A 66 0.47 2.75 -9.63
CA VAL A 66 -0.54 2.43 -8.60
C VAL A 66 -0.29 1.02 -8.06
N GLN A 67 -0.09 0.04 -8.94
CA GLN A 67 0.15 -1.36 -8.57
C GLN A 67 1.39 -1.51 -7.69
N SER A 68 2.48 -0.83 -8.03
CA SER A 68 3.70 -0.83 -7.22
C SER A 68 3.48 -0.27 -5.82
N GLN A 69 2.82 0.89 -5.70
CA GLN A 69 2.58 1.54 -4.40
C GLN A 69 1.60 0.76 -3.53
N VAL A 70 0.50 0.26 -4.11
CA VAL A 70 -0.49 -0.55 -3.39
C VAL A 70 0.10 -1.90 -3.00
N GLY A 71 0.83 -2.55 -3.90
CA GLY A 71 1.48 -3.84 -3.63
C GLY A 71 2.49 -3.74 -2.49
N ASP A 72 3.29 -2.67 -2.46
CA ASP A 72 4.26 -2.47 -1.40
C ASP A 72 3.61 -2.13 -0.05
N ALA A 73 2.51 -1.37 -0.05
CA ALA A 73 1.72 -1.14 1.16
C ALA A 73 1.14 -2.44 1.71
N THR A 74 0.53 -3.27 0.84
CA THR A 74 0.01 -4.59 1.23
C THR A 74 1.10 -5.50 1.77
N ARG A 75 2.29 -5.50 1.16
CA ARG A 75 3.45 -6.25 1.65
C ARG A 75 3.78 -5.85 3.09
N VAL A 76 3.93 -4.55 3.33
CA VAL A 76 4.26 -4.00 4.66
C VAL A 76 3.19 -4.31 5.69
N ILE A 77 1.91 -4.17 5.34
CA ILE A 77 0.79 -4.56 6.20
C ILE A 77 0.83 -6.06 6.52
N GLY A 78 1.21 -6.90 5.56
CA GLY A 78 1.40 -8.34 5.78
C GLY A 78 2.52 -8.67 6.77
N HIS A 79 3.63 -7.93 6.76
CA HIS A 79 4.67 -8.05 7.79
C HIS A 79 4.16 -7.60 9.15
N PHE A 80 3.48 -6.45 9.19
CA PHE A 80 2.89 -5.92 10.41
C PHE A 80 1.92 -6.91 11.06
N ALA A 81 1.04 -7.56 10.28
CA ALA A 81 0.11 -8.57 10.77
C ALA A 81 0.80 -9.80 11.39
N ARG A 82 2.06 -10.08 11.02
CA ARG A 82 2.89 -11.15 11.60
C ARG A 82 3.76 -10.69 12.77
N GLY A 83 3.57 -9.45 13.24
CA GLY A 83 4.37 -8.85 14.32
C GLY A 83 5.72 -8.30 13.88
N ASP A 84 6.05 -8.33 12.59
CA ASP A 84 7.26 -7.70 12.07
C ASP A 84 7.03 -6.20 11.83
N LEU A 85 7.42 -5.41 12.83
CA LEU A 85 7.35 -3.95 12.82
C LEU A 85 8.57 -3.28 12.17
N SER A 86 9.48 -4.05 11.61
CA SER A 86 10.69 -3.51 10.96
C SER A 86 10.48 -3.19 9.48
N ALA A 87 9.47 -3.80 8.85
CA ALA A 87 9.15 -3.59 7.45
C ALA A 87 8.76 -2.14 7.14
N ARG A 88 9.30 -1.59 6.04
CA ARG A 88 9.00 -0.23 5.57
C ARG A 88 8.56 -0.26 4.12
N MET A 89 7.73 0.70 3.73
CA MET A 89 7.45 0.93 2.31
C MET A 89 8.71 1.47 1.63
N ARG A 90 8.95 1.04 0.40
CA ARG A 90 10.08 1.42 -0.45
C ARG A 90 9.62 2.41 -1.52
N GLY A 91 10.53 3.29 -1.92
CA GLY A 91 10.34 4.22 -3.03
C GLY A 91 9.96 5.65 -2.64
N ASP A 92 10.11 6.54 -3.61
CA ASP A 92 9.93 7.98 -3.48
C ASP A 92 8.52 8.41 -3.92
N GLY A 93 7.51 7.73 -3.39
CA GLY A 93 6.12 8.11 -3.62
C GLY A 93 5.88 9.54 -3.12
N HIS A 94 5.27 10.38 -3.95
CA HIS A 94 4.90 11.75 -3.60
C HIS A 94 3.41 11.85 -3.29
N GLY A 95 2.99 12.96 -2.66
CA GLY A 95 1.59 13.26 -2.43
C GLY A 95 0.89 12.20 -1.57
N ILE A 96 -0.13 11.54 -2.12
CA ILE A 96 -0.92 10.55 -1.38
C ILE A 96 -0.10 9.32 -0.97
N TYR A 97 0.86 8.91 -1.79
CA TYR A 97 1.73 7.76 -1.49
C TYR A 97 2.68 8.07 -0.31
N ALA A 98 3.21 9.28 -0.25
CA ALA A 98 4.01 9.73 0.90
C ALA A 98 3.20 9.71 2.20
N ARG A 99 1.94 10.19 2.15
CA ARG A 99 1.03 10.17 3.31
C ARG A 99 0.68 8.75 3.73
N LEU A 100 0.45 7.84 2.79
CA LEU A 100 0.21 6.43 3.08
C LEU A 100 1.41 5.80 3.81
N ARG A 101 2.62 6.01 3.29
CA ARG A 101 3.87 5.56 3.95
C ARG A 101 3.98 6.10 5.36
N GLN A 102 3.82 7.42 5.53
CA GLN A 102 3.92 8.07 6.84
C GLN A 102 2.87 7.52 7.82
N GLY A 103 1.64 7.31 7.38
CA GLY A 103 0.58 6.73 8.21
C GLY A 103 0.92 5.33 8.71
N LEU A 104 1.43 4.48 7.82
CA LEU A 104 1.89 3.13 8.18
C LEU A 104 3.06 3.16 9.17
N GLU A 105 4.03 4.05 8.96
CA GLU A 105 5.16 4.21 9.88
C GLU A 105 4.73 4.68 11.28
N VAL A 106 3.81 5.63 11.36
CA VAL A 106 3.24 6.10 12.65
C VAL A 106 2.56 4.94 13.36
N ALA A 107 1.71 4.19 12.66
CA ALA A 107 1.01 3.04 13.23
C ALA A 107 1.98 1.98 13.77
N MET A 108 3.02 1.64 12.99
CA MET A 108 4.04 0.68 13.42
C MET A 108 4.83 1.16 14.64
N ARG A 109 5.21 2.44 14.69
CA ARG A 109 5.90 3.01 15.87
C ARG A 109 5.01 2.96 17.11
N GLN A 110 3.72 3.27 16.97
CA GLN A 110 2.78 3.25 18.09
C GLN A 110 2.66 1.83 18.67
N VAL A 111 2.47 0.82 17.81
CA VAL A 111 2.42 -0.58 18.27
C VAL A 111 3.75 -1.02 18.88
N GLY A 112 4.87 -0.66 18.26
CA GLY A 112 6.20 -0.96 18.80
C GLY A 112 6.43 -0.34 20.18
N GLY A 113 5.97 0.89 20.39
CA GLY A 113 6.00 1.55 21.69
C GLY A 113 5.17 0.81 22.75
N ILE A 114 3.94 0.41 22.41
CA ILE A 114 3.08 -0.38 23.30
C ILE A 114 3.74 -1.69 23.71
N VAL A 115 4.30 -2.44 22.75
CA VAL A 115 5.00 -3.70 23.01
C VAL A 115 6.21 -3.47 23.93
N SER A 116 7.00 -2.42 23.68
CA SER A 116 8.14 -2.07 24.53
C SER A 116 7.71 -1.72 25.96
N SER A 117 6.61 -0.99 26.14
CA SER A 117 6.07 -0.67 27.48
C SER A 117 5.57 -1.90 28.21
N ILE A 118 4.95 -2.86 27.52
CA ILE A 118 4.53 -4.14 28.09
C ILE A 118 5.76 -4.94 28.56
N GLN A 119 6.80 -5.03 27.72
CA GLN A 119 8.04 -5.72 28.08
C GLN A 119 8.73 -5.09 29.29
N GLN A 120 8.78 -3.75 29.36
CA GLN A 120 9.33 -3.04 30.51
C GLN A 120 8.52 -3.32 31.78
N SER A 121 7.18 -3.27 31.70
CA SER A 121 6.30 -3.55 32.85
C SER A 121 6.47 -4.99 33.35
N ALA A 122 6.54 -5.96 32.43
CA ALA A 122 6.79 -7.35 32.78
C ALA A 122 8.16 -7.54 33.47
N GLY A 123 9.20 -6.84 33.00
CA GLY A 123 10.51 -6.84 33.63
C GLY A 123 10.50 -6.26 35.05
N SER A 124 9.78 -5.15 35.27
CA SER A 124 9.62 -4.56 36.60
C SER A 124 8.84 -5.49 37.56
N VAL A 125 7.81 -6.17 37.07
CA VAL A 125 7.08 -7.17 37.86
C VAL A 125 7.98 -8.34 38.24
N GLN A 126 8.80 -8.85 37.31
CA GLN A 126 9.73 -9.94 37.59
C GLN A 126 10.76 -9.55 38.66
N ALA A 127 11.33 -8.34 38.56
CA ALA A 127 12.26 -7.85 39.57
C ALA A 127 11.62 -7.75 40.96
N ALA A 128 10.38 -7.24 41.05
CA ALA A 128 9.65 -7.17 42.32
C ALA A 128 9.36 -8.56 42.91
N VAL A 129 9.05 -9.55 42.07
CA VAL A 129 8.86 -10.95 42.50
C VAL A 129 10.16 -11.53 43.05
N ASP A 130 11.29 -11.27 42.41
CA ASP A 130 12.60 -11.74 42.85
C ASP A 130 13.00 -11.13 44.22
N ASP A 131 12.74 -9.83 44.41
CA ASP A 131 12.95 -9.13 45.68
C ASP A 131 12.05 -9.69 46.78
N MET A 132 10.77 -9.93 46.50
CA MET A 132 9.84 -10.56 47.45
C MET A 132 10.29 -11.98 47.84
N ALA A 133 10.74 -12.78 46.86
CA ALA A 133 11.23 -14.12 47.12
C ALA A 133 12.51 -14.11 47.96
N SER A 134 13.37 -13.10 47.79
CA SER A 134 14.54 -12.87 48.65
C SER A 134 14.13 -12.51 50.07
N GLY A 135 13.29 -11.48 50.24
CA GLY A 135 12.83 -11.03 51.56
C GLY A 135 12.08 -12.12 52.34
N THR A 136 11.27 -12.93 51.65
CA THR A 136 10.58 -14.08 52.28
C THR A 136 11.58 -15.12 52.81
N ARG A 137 12.67 -15.40 52.06
CA ARG A 137 13.71 -16.33 52.50
C ARG A 137 14.47 -15.80 53.70
N GLU A 138 14.77 -14.50 53.72
CA GLU A 138 15.44 -13.85 54.84
C GLU A 138 14.58 -13.89 56.11
N LEU A 139 13.30 -13.52 56.01
CA LEU A 139 12.33 -13.61 57.11
C LEU A 139 12.20 -15.04 57.64
N ALA A 140 12.11 -16.04 56.75
CA ALA A 140 12.06 -17.44 57.16
C ALA A 140 13.34 -17.87 57.91
N GLY A 141 14.50 -17.34 57.53
CA GLY A 141 15.77 -17.54 58.25
C GLY A 141 15.76 -16.91 59.65
N GLN A 142 15.32 -15.66 59.75
CA GLN A 142 15.22 -14.94 61.03
C GLN A 142 14.25 -15.63 62.01
N VAL A 143 13.09 -16.07 61.52
CA VAL A 143 12.10 -16.80 62.34
C VAL A 143 12.68 -18.11 62.86
N ARG A 144 13.43 -18.86 62.04
CA ARG A 144 14.09 -20.10 62.50
C ARG A 144 15.12 -19.80 63.60
N GLN A 145 15.98 -18.82 63.38
CA GLN A 145 16.97 -18.42 64.38
C GLN A 145 16.31 -18.01 65.71
N GLN A 146 15.21 -17.25 65.65
CA GLN A 146 14.50 -16.80 66.85
C GLN A 146 13.84 -17.95 67.62
N VAL A 147 13.37 -18.99 66.93
CA VAL A 147 12.81 -20.19 67.57
C VAL A 147 13.93 -21.04 68.19
N ASP A 148 15.11 -21.07 67.59
CA ASP A 148 16.26 -21.82 68.12
C ASP A 148 16.90 -21.14 69.35
N ASP A 149 16.72 -19.82 69.51
CA ASP A 149 17.25 -19.02 70.62
C ASP A 149 16.32 -18.97 71.87
N VAL A 150 15.19 -19.68 71.87
CA VAL A 150 14.20 -19.76 72.97
C VAL A 150 14.17 -21.15 73.60
#